data_AF-S2K601-F1
#
_entry.id   AF-S2K601-F1
#
_cell.length_a   1.000
_cell.length_b   1.000
_cell.length_c   1.000
_cell.angle_alpha   90.00
_cell.angle_beta   90.00
_cell.angle_gamma   90.00
#
_symmetry.space_group_name_H-M   'P 1'
#
loop_
_entity.id
_entity.type
_entity.pdbx_description
1 polymer ?
#
loop_
_entity_poly.entity_id
_entity_poly.type
_entity_poly.pdbx_seq_one_letter_code
_entity_poly.pdbx_strand_id
1 'polypeptide(L)'
;MRAVLLLCLTIILASLTVFAAEEGFTDFIIALSKPITAEKLEMAKADIKKVGGKINHEISLGLEGFAVSLPSDQVTAFDQKDYVDFIERDRSGTIISCEYSCNI
;
A
#
# COMPACT_ATOMS: atom_id res chain seq x y z
N MET A 1 -3.69 -36.29 24.84
CA MET A 1 -3.98 -34.87 25.16
C MET A 1 -2.76 -33.97 25.01
N ARG A 2 -1.60 -34.26 25.62
CA ARG A 2 -0.39 -33.41 25.49
C ARG A 2 0.14 -33.23 24.06
N ALA A 3 0.14 -34.30 23.24
CA ALA A 3 0.60 -34.23 21.85
C ALA A 3 -0.30 -33.36 20.95
N VAL A 4 -1.63 -33.37 21.17
CA VAL A 4 -2.58 -32.54 20.43
C VAL A 4 -2.42 -31.07 20.81
N LEU A 5 -2.18 -30.78 22.09
CA LEU A 5 -1.94 -29.41 22.56
C LEU A 5 -0.65 -28.82 21.97
N LEU A 6 0.42 -29.63 21.89
CA LEU A 6 1.68 -29.23 21.28
C LEU A 6 1.53 -29.00 19.77
N LEU A 7 0.76 -29.86 19.08
CA LEU A 7 0.47 -29.69 17.65
C LEU A 7 -0.29 -28.37 17.38
N CYS A 8 -1.33 -28.09 18.17
CA CYS A 8 -2.08 -26.83 18.06
C CYS A 8 -1.19 -25.61 18.34
N LEU A 9 -0.33 -25.68 19.35
CA LEU A 9 0.61 -24.59 19.68
C LEU A 9 1.58 -24.33 18.52
N THR A 10 2.10 -25.39 17.88
CA THR A 10 2.99 -25.24 16.72
C THR A 10 2.28 -24.65 15.51
N ILE A 11 1.00 -24.99 15.27
CA ILE A 11 0.20 -24.42 14.18
C ILE A 11 -0.08 -22.94 14.42
N ILE A 12 -0.45 -22.58 15.66
CA ILE A 12 -0.70 -21.17 16.03
C ILE A 12 0.58 -20.36 15.88
N LEU A 13 1.72 -20.88 16.36
CA LEU A 13 3.00 -20.17 16.25
C LEU A 13 3.45 -20.01 14.79
N ALA A 14 3.26 -21.02 13.95
CA ALA A 14 3.55 -20.94 12.52
C ALA A 14 2.63 -19.95 11.78
N SER A 15 1.36 -19.84 12.18
CA SER A 15 0.44 -18.86 11.60
C SER A 15 0.83 -17.42 11.94
N LEU A 16 1.32 -17.16 13.16
CA LEU A 16 1.77 -15.84 13.60
C LEU A 16 3.01 -15.35 12.84
N THR A 17 3.94 -16.25 12.50
CA THR A 17 5.15 -15.88 11.75
C THR A 17 4.88 -15.51 10.29
N VAL A 18 3.79 -16.03 9.69
CA VAL A 18 3.39 -15.67 8.32
C VAL A 18 2.85 -14.25 8.26
N PHE A 19 2.12 -13.79 9.28
CA PHE A 19 1.61 -12.41 9.35
C PHE A 19 2.70 -11.35 9.57
N ALA A 20 3.87 -11.74 10.08
CA ALA A 20 4.96 -10.79 10.40
C ALA A 20 5.96 -10.59 9.24
N ALA A 21 5.83 -11.34 8.14
CA ALA A 21 6.81 -11.40 7.05
C ALA A 21 6.35 -10.68 5.77
N GLU A 22 5.35 -9.81 5.83
CA GLU A 22 4.93 -9.02 4.66
C GLU A 22 5.92 -7.87 4.45
N GLU A 23 6.76 -7.98 3.42
CA GLU A 23 7.64 -6.90 2.98
C GLU A 23 6.84 -5.77 2.34
N GLY A 24 7.01 -4.55 2.85
CA GLY A 24 6.39 -3.32 2.34
C GLY A 24 5.48 -2.68 3.39
N PHE A 25 5.88 -1.53 3.95
CA PHE A 25 5.00 -0.77 4.84
C PHE A 25 3.73 -0.29 4.13
N THR A 26 3.77 -0.26 2.79
CA THR A 26 2.73 0.16 1.84
C THR A 26 2.89 -0.64 0.54
N ASP A 27 1.78 -0.86 -0.16
CA ASP A 27 1.74 -1.66 -1.39
C ASP A 27 1.69 -0.76 -2.63
N PHE A 28 1.00 0.38 -2.53
CA PHE A 28 0.75 1.30 -3.63
C PHE A 28 0.82 2.76 -3.20
N ILE A 29 1.18 3.61 -4.14
CA ILE A 29 0.96 5.05 -4.07
C ILE A 29 -0.19 5.39 -5.03
N ILE A 30 -1.24 6.01 -4.50
CA ILE A 30 -2.35 6.56 -5.28
C ILE A 30 -2.18 8.08 -5.32
N ALA A 31 -1.84 8.59 -6.50
CA ALA A 31 -1.76 10.01 -6.79
C ALA A 31 -3.15 10.57 -7.14
N LEU A 32 -3.49 11.74 -6.60
CA LEU A 32 -4.75 12.42 -6.86
C LEU A 32 -4.60 13.50 -7.93
N SER A 33 -5.59 13.55 -8.83
CA SER A 33 -5.69 14.57 -9.87
C SER A 33 -5.83 15.97 -9.28
N LYS A 34 -5.06 16.94 -9.80
CA LYS A 34 -5.17 18.36 -9.42
C LYS A 34 -6.09 19.13 -10.38
N PRO A 35 -6.92 20.06 -9.89
CA PRO A 35 -7.15 20.37 -8.48
C PRO A 35 -8.05 19.32 -7.81
N ILE A 36 -7.70 18.92 -6.58
CA ILE A 36 -8.55 18.03 -5.78
C ILE A 36 -9.49 18.87 -4.89
N THR A 37 -10.75 18.50 -4.84
CA THR A 37 -11.72 19.12 -3.92
C THR A 37 -11.75 18.36 -2.60
N ALA A 38 -12.17 19.02 -1.52
CA ALA A 38 -12.35 18.35 -0.22
C ALA A 38 -13.31 17.14 -0.32
N GLU A 39 -14.36 17.25 -1.13
CA GLU A 39 -15.29 16.14 -1.39
C GLU A 39 -14.62 14.94 -2.05
N LYS A 40 -13.82 15.17 -3.10
CA LYS A 40 -13.10 14.09 -3.79
C LYS A 40 -12.01 13.47 -2.90
N LEU A 41 -11.36 14.28 -2.07
CA LEU A 41 -10.40 13.79 -1.08
C LEU A 41 -11.06 12.84 -0.09
N GLU A 42 -12.20 13.23 0.49
CA GLU A 42 -12.95 12.37 1.42
C GLU A 42 -13.54 11.13 0.71
N MET A 43 -13.98 11.27 -0.55
CA MET A 43 -14.43 10.15 -1.37
C MET A 43 -13.31 9.13 -1.60
N ALA A 44 -12.10 9.59 -1.94
CA ALA A 44 -10.94 8.73 -2.12
C ALA A 44 -10.63 7.96 -0.81
N LYS A 45 -10.64 8.66 0.33
CA LYS A 45 -10.43 8.03 1.65
C LYS A 45 -11.50 6.98 1.97
N ALA A 46 -12.75 7.25 1.63
CA ALA A 46 -13.87 6.34 1.84
C ALA A 46 -13.77 5.10 0.93
N ASP A 47 -13.43 5.28 -0.34
CA ASP A 47 -13.27 4.19 -1.30
C ASP A 47 -12.12 3.24 -0.91
N ILE A 48 -10.98 3.79 -0.47
CA ILE A 48 -9.85 2.98 0.06
C ILE A 48 -10.31 2.11 1.22
N LYS A 49 -11.03 2.67 2.19
CA LYS A 49 -11.56 1.89 3.33
C LYS A 49 -12.60 0.85 2.90
N LYS A 50 -13.46 1.20 1.93
CA LYS A 50 -14.54 0.34 1.45
C LYS A 50 -14.02 -0.94 0.79
N VAL A 51 -12.89 -0.87 0.10
CA VAL A 51 -12.26 -2.05 -0.51
C VAL A 51 -11.38 -2.84 0.47
N GLY A 52 -11.43 -2.52 1.77
CA GLY A 52 -10.59 -3.16 2.79
C GLY A 52 -9.16 -2.65 2.82
N GLY A 53 -8.88 -1.54 2.14
CA GLY A 53 -7.58 -0.89 2.13
C GLY A 53 -7.30 -0.08 3.40
N LYS A 54 -6.02 0.18 3.63
CA LYS A 54 -5.51 1.02 4.71
C LYS A 54 -4.75 2.20 4.11
N ILE A 55 -4.96 3.39 4.68
CA ILE A 55 -4.14 4.56 4.40
C ILE A 55 -3.03 4.58 5.43
N ASN A 56 -1.78 4.44 4.98
CA ASN A 56 -0.61 4.36 5.84
C ASN A 56 0.06 5.74 5.93
N HIS A 57 0.00 6.53 4.84
CA HIS A 57 0.48 7.91 4.81
C HIS A 57 -0.33 8.78 3.86
N GLU A 58 -0.53 10.06 4.22
CA GLU A 58 -1.05 11.09 3.33
C GLU A 58 0.13 11.90 2.77
N ILE A 59 0.21 12.01 1.45
CA ILE A 59 1.28 12.71 0.73
C ILE A 59 0.77 14.10 0.36
N SER A 60 1.53 15.15 0.71
CA SER A 60 1.20 16.55 0.37
C SER A 60 2.39 17.35 -0.18
N LEU A 61 3.52 16.69 -0.43
CA LEU A 61 4.77 17.32 -0.90
C LEU A 61 4.94 17.09 -2.41
N GLY A 62 4.66 18.10 -3.22
CA GLY A 62 4.77 18.04 -4.69
C GLY A 62 3.62 17.28 -5.37
N LEU A 63 3.12 16.24 -4.72
CA LEU A 63 1.96 15.43 -5.10
C LEU A 63 0.93 15.46 -3.95
N GLU A 64 -0.36 15.38 -4.29
CA GLU A 64 -1.42 15.04 -3.32
C GLU A 64 -1.82 13.59 -3.53
N GLY A 65 -1.81 12.77 -2.48
CA GLY A 65 -2.03 11.34 -2.64
C GLY A 65 -1.92 10.54 -1.35
N PHE A 66 -1.92 9.22 -1.50
CA PHE A 66 -1.87 8.29 -0.38
C PHE A 66 -0.88 7.17 -0.66
N ALA A 67 -0.09 6.83 0.35
CA ALA A 67 0.59 5.54 0.39
C ALA A 67 -0.33 4.57 1.15
N VAL A 68 -0.73 3.48 0.49
CA VAL A 68 -1.80 2.60 0.94
C VAL A 68 -1.38 1.14 0.93
N SER A 69 -1.96 0.36 1.83
CA SER A 69 -2.03 -1.09 1.70
C SER A 69 -3.39 -1.46 1.10
N LEU A 70 -3.41 -2.28 0.05
CA LEU A 70 -4.62 -2.70 -0.64
C LEU A 70 -4.64 -4.23 -0.79
N PRO A 71 -5.80 -4.88 -0.67
CA PRO A 71 -5.93 -6.25 -1.14
C PRO A 71 -5.53 -6.34 -2.62
N SER A 72 -4.65 -7.28 -2.94
CA SER A 72 -3.97 -7.35 -4.25
C SER A 72 -4.91 -7.40 -5.47
N ASP A 73 -6.15 -7.85 -5.28
CA ASP A 73 -7.20 -7.96 -6.29
C ASP A 73 -8.00 -6.67 -6.49
N GLN A 74 -7.86 -5.66 -5.62
CA GLN A 74 -8.71 -4.47 -5.58
C GLN A 74 -8.09 -3.20 -6.18
N VAL A 75 -6.84 -3.24 -6.62
CA VAL A 75 -6.13 -2.06 -7.17
C VAL A 75 -6.85 -1.49 -8.39
N THR A 76 -7.37 -2.36 -9.26
CA THR A 76 -8.09 -1.97 -10.48
C THR A 76 -9.41 -1.24 -10.20
N ALA A 77 -9.92 -1.28 -8.96
CA ALA A 77 -11.11 -0.53 -8.56
C ALA A 77 -10.91 1.00 -8.62
N PHE A 78 -9.65 1.45 -8.72
CA PHE A 78 -9.27 2.86 -8.76
C PHE A 78 -8.91 3.37 -10.16
N ASP A 79 -8.70 2.49 -11.15
CA ASP A 79 -8.22 2.85 -12.51
C ASP A 79 -9.16 3.84 -13.25
N GLN A 80 -10.44 3.87 -12.89
CA GLN A 80 -11.45 4.71 -13.54
C GLN A 80 -12.00 5.81 -12.63
N LYS A 81 -11.40 6.03 -11.47
CA LYS A 81 -11.84 7.08 -10.55
C LYS A 81 -11.32 8.43 -11.06
N ASP A 82 -12.24 9.37 -11.23
CA ASP A 82 -11.93 10.70 -11.78
C ASP A 82 -11.05 11.57 -10.87
N TYR A 83 -10.86 11.15 -9.62
CA TYR A 83 -9.96 11.77 -8.65
C TYR A 83 -8.55 11.17 -8.68
N VAL A 84 -8.31 10.07 -9.40
CA VAL A 84 -6.99 9.42 -9.52
C VAL A 84 -6.24 10.03 -10.71
N ASP A 85 -4.96 10.35 -10.51
CA ASP A 85 -4.04 10.73 -11.59
C ASP A 85 -3.27 9.50 -12.07
N PHE A 86 -2.59 8.82 -11.14
CA PHE A 86 -1.93 7.56 -11.39
C PHE A 86 -1.87 6.69 -10.14
N ILE A 87 -1.57 5.41 -10.36
CA ILE A 87 -1.33 4.43 -9.30
C ILE A 87 -0.02 3.73 -9.63
N GLU A 88 0.89 3.68 -8.66
CA GLU A 88 2.13 2.92 -8.78
C GLU A 88 2.27 1.94 -7.62
N ARG A 89 2.89 0.79 -7.89
CA ARG A 89 3.28 -0.14 -6.82
C ARG A 89 4.44 0.49 -6.05
N ASP A 90 4.30 0.56 -4.74
CA ASP A 90 5.40 0.95 -3.88
C ASP A 90 6.48 -0.12 -3.94
N ARG A 91 7.69 0.28 -4.32
CA ARG A 91 8.84 -0.61 -4.44
C ARG A 91 9.95 -0.02 -3.61
N SER A 92 10.66 -0.87 -2.87
CA SER A 92 11.93 -0.49 -2.27
C SER A 92 12.91 -0.10 -3.38
N GLY A 93 13.10 1.20 -3.57
CA GLY A 93 14.16 1.71 -4.41
C GLY A 93 15.48 1.29 -3.78
N THR A 94 16.21 0.37 -4.42
CA THR A 94 17.64 0.24 -4.11
C THR A 94 18.27 1.56 -4.53
N ILE A 95 18.69 2.38 -3.58
CA ILE A 95 19.52 3.55 -3.86
C ILE A 95 20.84 3.01 -4.38
N ILE A 96 20.96 2.85 -5.70
CA ILE A 96 22.26 2.82 -6.33
C ILE A 96 22.69 4.28 -6.32
N SER A 97 23.51 4.67 -5.33
CA SER A 97 24.24 5.92 -5.41
C SER A 97 25.00 5.90 -6.73
N CYS A 98 24.55 6.66 -7.72
CA CYS A 98 25.31 6.92 -8.94
C CYS A 98 26.54 7.75 -8.57
N GLU A 99 27.53 7.12 -7.95
CA GLU A 99 28.91 7.58 -8.01
C GLU A 99 29.43 7.15 -9.40
N TYR A 100 29.60 8.14 -10.27
CA TYR A 100 30.31 8.07 -11.56
C TYR A 100 29.64 7.33 -12.74
N SER A 101 28.86 8.09 -13.52
CA SER A 101 29.08 8.31 -14.97
C SER A 101 27.75 8.58 -15.68
N CYS A 102 27.27 9.81 -15.55
CA CYS A 102 26.36 10.38 -16.53
C CYS A 102 27.26 11.10 -17.55
N ASN A 103 27.47 10.50 -18.73
CA ASN A 103 27.99 11.21 -19.89
C ASN A 103 26.85 11.33 -20.90
N ILE A 104 26.68 12.58 -21.35
CA ILE A 104 25.68 13.15 -22.25
C ILE A 104 25.49 12.33 -23.52
#